data_AF-A0A846QJ58-F1
#
_entry.id   AF-A0A846QJ58-F1
#
_cell.length_a   1.000
_cell.length_b   1.000
_cell.length_c   1.000
_cell.angle_alpha   90.00
_cell.angle_beta   90.00
_cell.angle_gamma   90.00
#
_symmetry.space_group_name_H-M   'P 1'
#
loop_
_entity.id
_entity.type
_entity.pdbx_description
1 polymer ?
#
loop_
_entity_poly.entity_id
_entity_poly.type
_entity_poly.pdbx_seq_one_letter_code
_entity_poly.pdbx_strand_id
1 'polypeptide(L)' 'GEQSGVNAGEIAREIASILGGSGGGDAKFAQGGGKDTSKKDEAIAKAKSMILG' A
#
# COMPACT_ATOMS: atom_id res chain seq x y z
N GLY A 1 9.10 6.48 -0.91
CA GLY A 1 9.46 7.42 0.16
C GLY A 1 9.79 8.77 -0.46
N GLU A 2 9.85 9.83 0.34
CA GLU A 2 10.06 11.22 -0.12
C GLU A 2 11.19 11.39 -1.16
N GLN A 3 12.30 10.66 -1.04
CA GLN A 3 13.40 10.68 -2.03
C GLN A 3 13.12 9.93 -3.34
N SER A 4 12.22 8.95 -3.34
CA SER A 4 11.86 8.17 -4.53
C SER A 4 10.66 8.77 -5.29
N GLY A 5 10.10 9.91 -4.85
CA GLY A 5 8.92 10.53 -5.45
C GLY A 5 7.60 9.80 -5.17
N VAL A 6 7.64 8.72 -4.38
CA VAL A 6 6.49 7.84 -4.13
C VAL A 6 5.96 8.05 -2.71
N ASN A 7 4.67 8.36 -2.57
CA ASN A 7 4.01 8.58 -1.29
C ASN A 7 3.64 7.24 -0.62
N ALA A 8 4.30 6.92 0.50
CA ALA A 8 4.04 5.68 1.23
C ALA A 8 2.60 5.60 1.78
N GLY A 9 2.02 6.72 2.23
CA GLY A 9 0.64 6.80 2.73
C GLY A 9 -0.40 6.39 1.69
N GLU A 10 -0.21 6.82 0.44
CA GLU A 10 -1.08 6.45 -0.67
C GLU A 10 -1.01 4.95 -0.99
N ILE A 11 0.20 4.39 -1.04
CA ILE A 11 0.40 2.94 -1.23
C ILE A 11 -0.31 2.17 -0.12
N ALA A 12 -0.06 2.49 1.14
CA ALA A 12 -0.64 1.77 2.27
C ALA A 12 -2.18 1.78 2.22
N ARG A 13 -2.78 2.89 1.78
CA ARG A 13 -4.23 3.02 1.62
C ARG A 13 -4.78 2.18 0.48
N GLU A 14 -4.15 2.19 -0.70
CA GLU A 14 -4.54 1.33 -1.83
C GLU A 14 -4.46 -0.16 -1.44
N ILE A 15 -3.33 -0.59 -0.87
CA ILE A 15 -3.10 -2.01 -0.54
C ILE A 15 -4.05 -2.47 0.58
N ALA A 16 -4.27 -1.65 1.60
CA ALA A 16 -5.21 -1.99 2.65
C ALA A 16 -6.67 -2.08 2.13
N SER A 17 -7.04 -1.24 1.17
CA SER A 17 -8.39 -1.29 0.55
C SER A 17 -8.63 -2.61 -0.19
N ILE A 18 -7.62 -3.11 -0.91
CA ILE A 18 -7.66 -4.43 -1.57
C ILE A 18 -7.91 -5.54 -0.54
N LEU A 19 -7.23 -5.46 0.61
CA LEU A 19 -7.38 -6.40 1.72
C LEU A 19 -8.66 -6.19 2.55
N GLY A 20 -9.55 -5.28 2.15
CA GLY A 20 -10.80 -4.99 2.87
C GLY A 20 -10.57 -4.33 4.24
N GLY A 21 -9.56 -3.47 4.34
CA GLY A 21 -9.27 -2.69 5.54
C GLY A 21 -8.80 -1.28 5.22
N SER A 22 -7.93 -0.75 6.06
CA SER A 22 -7.50 0.64 6.02
C SER A 22 -6.01 0.79 6.33
N GLY A 23 -5.43 1.84 5.76
CA GLY A 23 -4.01 2.15 5.87
C GLY A 23 -3.78 3.64 5.76
N GLY A 24 -2.65 4.10 6.30
CA GLY A 24 -2.29 5.51 6.35
C GLY A 24 -0.88 5.74 6.90
N GLY A 25 -0.49 7.00 6.92
CA GLY A 25 0.85 7.47 7.25
C GLY A 25 1.22 8.66 6.36
N ASP A 26 2.51 8.96 6.31
CA ASP A 26 3.07 10.09 5.56
C ASP A 26 3.80 9.61 4.31
N ALA A 27 4.30 10.55 3.51
CA ALA A 27 5.09 10.24 2.30
C ALA A 27 6.34 9.38 2.58
N LYS A 28 6.85 9.43 3.82
CA LYS A 28 8.08 8.76 4.27
C LYS A 28 7.83 7.34 4.74
N PHE A 29 6.73 7.14 5.45
CA PHE A 29 6.40 5.91 6.14
C PHE A 29 4.89 5.78 6.28
N ALA A 30 4.38 4.58 6.03
CA ALA A 30 2.97 4.27 6.18
C ALA A 30 2.76 2.79 6.46
N GLN A 31 1.60 2.48 7.00
CA GLN A 31 1.21 1.12 7.34
C GLN A 31 -0.29 0.93 7.13
N GLY A 32 -0.70 -0.30 6.88
CA GLY A 32 -2.09 -0.64 6.63
C GLY A 32 -2.29 -2.14 6.64
N GLY A 33 -3.54 -2.56 6.71
CA GLY A 33 -3.92 -3.96 6.70
C GLY A 33 -5.41 -4.15 6.48
N GLY A 34 -5.83 -5.39 6.34
CA GLY A 34 -7.23 -5.75 6.12
C GLY A 34 -7.52 -7.19 6.48
N LYS A 35 -8.80 -7.54 6.50
CA LYS A 35 -9.28 -8.86 6.95
C LYS A 35 -9.27 -9.91 5.84
N ASP A 36 -9.24 -9.48 4.58
CA ASP A 36 -9.26 -10.37 3.42
C ASP A 36 -7.85 -10.78 3.01
N THR A 37 -7.31 -11.78 3.71
CA THR A 37 -5.98 -12.33 3.44
C THR A 37 -5.92 -13.12 2.14
N SER A 38 -7.06 -13.44 1.52
CA SER A 38 -7.13 -14.16 0.24
C SER A 38 -6.59 -13.32 -0.91
N LYS A 39 -6.57 -11.98 -0.75
CA LYS A 39 -6.11 -11.02 -1.77
C LYS A 39 -4.68 -10.54 -1.57
N LYS A 40 -3.91 -11.19 -0.69
CA LYS A 40 -2.52 -10.82 -0.38
C LYS A 40 -1.63 -10.71 -1.63
N ASP A 41 -1.75 -11.64 -2.58
CA ASP A 41 -0.93 -11.65 -3.79
C ASP A 41 -1.27 -10.48 -4.72
N GLU A 42 -2.56 -10.15 -4.86
CA GLU A 42 -3.05 -8.98 -5.61
C GLU A 42 -2.53 -7.68 -4.98
N ALA A 43 -2.62 -7.57 -3.65
CA ALA A 43 -2.13 -6.42 -2.90
C ALA A 43 -0.61 -6.22 -3.11
N ILE A 44 0.18 -7.30 -3.04
CA ILE A 44 1.64 -7.24 -3.26
C ILE A 44 1.96 -6.86 -4.71
N ALA A 45 1.25 -7.42 -5.70
CA ALA A 45 1.47 -7.10 -7.12
C ALA A 45 1.18 -5.62 -7.40
N LYS A 46 0.07 -5.10 -6.87
CA LYS A 46 -0.28 -3.68 -6.97
C LYS A 46 0.79 -2.78 -6.32
N ALA A 47 1.27 -3.14 -5.13
CA ALA A 47 2.29 -2.36 -4.43
C ALA A 47 3.57 -2.26 -5.26
N LYS A 48 4.02 -3.38 -5.85
CA LYS A 48 5.19 -3.41 -6.74
C LYS A 48 4.98 -2.49 -7.95
N SER A 49 3.81 -2.52 -8.58
CA SER A 49 3.51 -1.65 -9.72
C SER A 49 3.53 -0.16 -9.36
N MET A 50 3.13 0.22 -8.14
CA MET A 50 3.16 1.62 -7.68
C MET A 50 4.58 2.10 -7.32
N ILE A 51 5.47 1.18 -6.93
CA ILE A 51 6.84 1.50 -6.48
C ILE A 51 7.83 1.47 -7.65
N LEU A 52 7.65 0.54 -8.59
CA LEU A 52 8.58 0.27 -9.70
C LEU A 52 8.12 0.87 -11.04
N GLY A 53 6.94 1.50 -11.06
CA GLY A 53 6.40 2.20 -12.23
C GLY A 53 7.03 3.56 -12.46
#